data_AF-A0A7S1VJ40-F1
#
_entry.id   AF-A0A7S1VJ40-F1
#
_cell.length_a   1.000
_cell.length_b   1.000
_cell.length_c   1.000
_cell.angle_alpha   90.00
_cell.angle_beta   90.00
_cell.angle_gamma   90.00
#
_symmetry.space_group_name_H-M   'P 1'
#
loop_
_entity.id
_entity.type
_entity.pdbx_description
1 polymer ?
#
loop_
_entity_poly.entity_id
_entity_poly.type
_entity_poly.pdbx_seq_one_letter_code
_entity_poly.pdbx_strand_id
1 'polypeptide(L)'
;RGLLRNLLENDAAVQFDHRMLAYATVATVVAVQVAARRRVVVPGVAKPQPLRSLLPRSHRLTLDALAVTVVGQASLGIVTLLSFVPVSLGAAHQAGSLTLFSVSLVLVRLLRTAVRRLAMR
;
A
#
# COMPACT_ATOMS: atom_id res chain seq x y z
N ARG A 1 20.19 11.08 28.33
CA ARG A 1 19.35 10.07 27.63
C ARG A 1 19.47 10.34 26.13
N GLY A 2 19.86 9.35 25.32
CA GLY A 2 20.13 9.56 23.88
C GLY A 2 18.87 9.71 23.04
N LEU A 3 18.93 10.51 21.98
CA LEU A 3 17.82 10.80 21.06
C LEU A 3 17.20 9.51 20.49
N LEU A 4 18.03 8.55 20.06
CA LEU A 4 17.57 7.30 19.45
C LEU A 4 16.76 6.42 20.42
N ARG A 5 17.17 6.34 21.69
CA ARG A 5 16.39 5.64 22.72
C ARG A 5 15.03 6.30 22.93
N ASN A 6 14.97 7.63 22.89
CA ASN A 6 13.70 8.33 23.07
C ASN A 6 12.75 8.17 21.87
N LEU A 7 13.27 7.95 20.67
CA LEU A 7 12.44 7.71 19.47
C LEU A 7 11.96 6.25 19.39
N LEU A 8 12.79 5.27 19.79
CA LEU A 8 12.53 3.85 19.55
C LEU A 8 12.13 3.04 20.78
N GLU A 9 12.46 3.50 21.99
CA GLU A 9 12.18 2.79 23.25
C GLU A 9 11.11 3.50 24.09
N ASN A 10 10.65 4.68 23.68
CA ASN A 10 9.55 5.37 24.34
C ASN A 10 8.22 4.93 23.71
N ASP A 11 7.35 4.30 24.51
CA ASP A 11 6.08 3.74 24.02
C ASP A 11 5.20 4.76 23.30
N ALA A 12 5.13 6.00 23.81
CA ALA A 12 4.32 7.05 23.20
C ALA A 12 4.92 7.50 21.85
N ALA A 13 6.25 7.61 21.76
CA ALA A 13 6.93 7.95 20.50
C ALA A 13 6.76 6.83 19.46
N VAL A 14 6.97 5.56 19.85
CA VAL A 14 6.80 4.41 18.96
C VAL A 14 5.37 4.32 18.43
N GLN A 15 4.36 4.54 19.27
CA GLN A 15 2.96 4.57 18.84
C GLN A 15 2.65 5.74 17.93
N PHE A 16 3.22 6.92 18.19
CA PHE A 16 3.08 8.08 17.31
C PHE A 16 3.67 7.79 15.93
N ASP A 17 4.92 7.32 15.87
CA ASP A 17 5.62 7.00 14.62
C ASP A 17 4.88 5.91 13.83
N HIS A 18 4.41 4.86 14.50
CA HIS A 18 3.60 3.81 13.88
C HIS A 18 2.32 4.36 13.24
N ARG A 19 1.61 5.26 13.92
CA ARG A 19 0.40 5.92 13.37
C ARG A 19 0.73 6.80 12.18
N MET A 20 1.81 7.56 12.23
CA MET A 20 2.25 8.38 11.09
C MET A 20 2.61 7.53 9.88
N LEU A 21 3.32 6.41 10.09
CA LEU A 21 3.60 5.46 9.02
C LEU A 21 2.32 4.83 8.46
N ALA A 22 1.34 4.50 9.30
CA ALA A 22 0.05 3.99 8.84
C ALA A 22 -0.70 5.01 7.96
N TYR A 23 -0.77 6.28 8.39
CA TYR A 23 -1.40 7.34 7.60
C TYR A 23 -0.67 7.60 6.27
N ALA A 24 0.65 7.68 6.29
CA ALA A 24 1.46 7.82 5.08
C ALA A 24 1.24 6.65 4.12
N THR A 25 1.13 5.42 4.64
CA THR A 25 0.87 4.21 3.84
C THR A 25 -0.51 4.27 3.19
N VAL A 26 -1.57 4.58 3.95
CA VAL A 26 -2.92 4.75 3.41
C VAL A 26 -2.95 5.83 2.33
N ALA A 27 -2.37 7.01 2.61
CA ALA A 27 -2.31 8.11 1.66
C ALA A 27 -1.56 7.73 0.37
N THR A 28 -0.45 7.00 0.49
CA THR A 28 0.33 6.50 -0.65
C THR A 28 -0.48 5.52 -1.49
N VAL A 29 -1.18 4.56 -0.87
CA VAL A 29 -2.02 3.60 -1.61
C VAL A 29 -3.17 4.32 -2.30
N VAL A 30 -3.82 5.29 -1.65
CA VAL A 30 -4.84 6.14 -2.28
C VAL A 30 -4.27 6.90 -3.48
N ALA A 31 -3.10 7.51 -3.34
CA ALA A 31 -2.43 8.21 -4.43
C ALA A 31 -2.12 7.29 -5.62
N VAL A 32 -1.64 6.06 -5.37
CA VAL A 32 -1.42 5.04 -6.39
C VAL A 32 -2.73 4.67 -7.09
N GLN A 33 -3.82 4.48 -6.35
CA GLN A 33 -5.12 4.15 -6.94
C GLN A 33 -5.72 5.30 -7.75
N VAL A 34 -5.54 6.54 -7.30
CA VAL A 34 -5.93 7.74 -8.07
C VAL A 34 -5.09 7.85 -9.33
N ALA A 35 -3.77 7.68 -9.25
CA ALA A 35 -2.87 7.71 -10.40
C ALA A 35 -3.26 6.64 -11.44
N ALA A 36 -3.58 5.43 -11.00
CA ALA A 36 -4.03 4.34 -11.87
C ALA A 36 -5.36 4.64 -12.58
N ARG A 37 -6.19 5.55 -12.05
CA ARG A 37 -7.47 5.97 -12.66
C ARG A 37 -7.36 7.23 -13.53
N ARG A 38 -6.21 7.91 -13.55
CA ARG A 38 -5.98 9.07 -14.43
C ARG A 38 -6.20 8.65 -15.88
N ARG A 39 -6.93 9.48 -16.63
CA ARG A 39 -7.23 9.21 -18.05
C ARG A 39 -6.08 9.68 -18.93
N VAL A 40 -5.71 8.84 -19.89
CA VAL A 40 -4.68 9.12 -20.88
C VAL A 40 -5.25 8.99 -22.29
N VAL A 41 -4.74 9.81 -23.21
CA VAL A 41 -5.05 9.70 -24.63
C VAL A 41 -4.21 8.57 -25.22
N VAL A 42 -4.86 7.64 -25.93
CA VAL A 42 -4.20 6.52 -26.59
C VAL A 42 -4.38 6.72 -28.10
N PRO A 43 -3.29 6.74 -28.90
CA PRO A 43 -3.38 6.86 -30.35
C PRO A 43 -4.34 5.81 -30.93
N GLY A 44 -5.25 6.25 -31.79
CA GLY A 44 -6.26 5.38 -32.42
C GLY A 44 -7.50 5.07 -31.56
N VAL A 45 -7.61 5.63 -30.34
CA VAL A 45 -8.79 5.45 -29.47
C VAL A 45 -9.53 6.78 -29.30
N ALA A 46 -10.81 6.81 -29.69
CA ALA A 46 -11.61 8.04 -29.72
C ALA A 46 -11.84 8.72 -28.34
N LYS A 47 -11.75 7.96 -27.24
CA LYS A 47 -12.01 8.47 -25.88
C LYS A 47 -10.82 8.20 -24.95
N PRO A 48 -10.45 9.13 -24.06
CA PRO A 48 -9.41 8.92 -23.06
C PRO A 48 -9.73 7.72 -22.14
N GLN A 49 -8.74 6.84 -21.98
CA GLN A 49 -8.85 5.61 -21.21
C GLN A 49 -8.15 5.75 -19.85
N PRO A 50 -8.67 5.20 -18.75
CA PRO A 50 -7.96 5.15 -17.48
C PRO A 50 -6.63 4.38 -17.65
N LEU A 51 -5.53 4.86 -17.05
CA LEU A 51 -4.23 4.20 -17.15
C LEU A 51 -4.29 2.71 -16.79
N ARG A 52 -5.06 2.34 -15.77
CA ARG A 52 -5.26 0.94 -15.34
C ARG A 52 -5.85 0.04 -16.42
N SER A 53 -6.62 0.55 -17.39
CA SER A 53 -7.21 -0.30 -18.44
C SER A 53 -6.16 -0.76 -19.45
N LEU A 54 -5.04 -0.04 -19.56
CA LEU A 54 -3.90 -0.40 -20.40
C LEU A 54 -2.98 -1.43 -19.74
N LEU A 55 -3.14 -1.66 -18.43
CA LEU A 55 -2.32 -2.61 -17.69
C LEU A 55 -2.80 -4.05 -17.89
N PRO A 56 -1.89 -5.05 -17.91
CA PRO A 56 -2.26 -6.46 -17.90
C PRO A 56 -3.14 -6.82 -16.69
N ARG A 57 -3.96 -7.87 -16.83
CA ARG A 57 -4.86 -8.33 -15.76
C ARG A 57 -4.15 -8.54 -14.42
N SER A 58 -2.95 -9.12 -14.43
CA SER A 58 -2.15 -9.35 -13.22
C SER A 58 -1.87 -8.05 -12.44
N HIS A 59 -1.51 -6.97 -13.15
CA HIS A 59 -1.20 -5.69 -12.50
C HIS A 59 -2.44 -5.06 -11.89
N ARG A 60 -3.59 -5.15 -12.58
CA ARG A 60 -4.87 -4.66 -12.08
C ARG A 60 -5.30 -5.42 -10.81
N LEU A 61 -5.15 -6.73 -10.81
CA LEU A 61 -5.42 -7.55 -9.63
C LEU A 61 -4.50 -7.19 -8.47
N THR A 62 -3.21 -6.94 -8.71
CA THR A 62 -2.29 -6.49 -7.66
C THR A 62 -2.64 -5.10 -7.12
N LEU A 63 -3.07 -4.17 -7.98
CA LEU A 63 -3.57 -2.85 -7.57
C LEU A 63 -4.83 -2.96 -6.69
N ASP A 64 -5.77 -3.81 -7.09
CA ASP A 64 -7.01 -4.02 -6.33
C ASP A 64 -6.69 -4.73 -5.00
N ALA A 65 -5.77 -5.71 -5.00
CA ALA A 65 -5.27 -6.36 -3.79
C ALA A 65 -4.61 -5.37 -2.82
N LEU A 66 -3.81 -4.43 -3.34
CA LEU A 66 -3.16 -3.39 -2.52
C LEU A 66 -4.19 -2.52 -1.78
N ALA A 67 -5.29 -2.16 -2.45
CA ALA A 67 -6.36 -1.40 -1.81
C ALA A 67 -7.12 -2.21 -0.76
N VAL A 68 -7.43 -3.48 -1.05
CA VAL A 68 -8.12 -4.34 -0.08
C VAL A 68 -7.25 -4.57 1.15
N THR A 69 -5.97 -4.86 0.97
CA THR A 69 -5.06 -5.13 2.09
C THR A 69 -4.81 -3.88 2.94
N VAL A 70 -4.68 -2.68 2.36
CA VAL A 70 -4.48 -1.46 3.18
C VAL A 70 -5.72 -1.13 4.01
N VAL A 71 -6.92 -1.29 3.44
CA VAL A 71 -8.19 -1.05 4.15
C VAL A 71 -8.38 -2.08 5.25
N GLY A 72 -8.17 -3.36 4.94
CA GLY A 72 -8.22 -4.44 5.92
C GLY A 72 -7.22 -4.23 7.05
N GLN A 73 -5.99 -3.83 6.72
CA GLN A 73 -4.92 -3.61 7.70
C GLN A 73 -5.23 -2.44 8.64
N ALA A 74 -5.67 -1.30 8.10
CA ALA A 74 -6.08 -0.15 8.92
C ALA A 74 -7.26 -0.50 9.83
N SER A 75 -8.26 -1.20 9.29
CA SER A 75 -9.43 -1.64 10.06
C SER A 75 -9.04 -2.60 11.18
N LEU A 76 -8.18 -3.60 10.88
CA LEU A 76 -7.68 -4.56 11.87
C LEU A 76 -6.85 -3.87 12.96
N GLY A 77 -6.07 -2.84 12.62
CA GLY A 77 -5.34 -2.05 13.59
C GLY A 77 -6.27 -1.31 14.57
N ILE A 78 -7.34 -0.70 14.06
CA ILE A 78 -8.38 -0.05 14.88
C ILE A 78 -9.08 -1.08 15.76
N VAL A 79 -9.51 -2.21 15.20
CA VAL A 79 -10.15 -3.30 15.97
C VAL A 79 -9.23 -3.81 17.07
N THR A 80 -7.93 -3.98 16.79
CA THR A 80 -6.94 -4.40 17.78
C THR A 80 -6.89 -3.43 18.97
N LEU A 81 -6.91 -2.12 18.72
CA LEU A 81 -6.95 -1.11 19.78
C LEU A 81 -8.26 -1.15 20.58
N LEU A 82 -9.40 -1.22 19.88
CA LEU A 82 -10.72 -1.27 20.50
C LEU A 82 -10.95 -2.53 21.33
N SER A 83 -10.23 -3.62 21.02
CA SER A 83 -10.27 -4.89 21.74
C SER A 83 -9.18 -5.02 22.82
N PHE A 84 -8.50 -3.94 23.21
CA PHE A 84 -7.43 -3.95 24.22
C PHE A 84 -6.20 -4.79 23.85
N VAL A 85 -5.83 -4.77 22.57
CA VAL A 85 -4.62 -5.39 22.01
C VAL A 85 -4.46 -6.90 22.34
N PRO A 86 -5.44 -7.76 22.01
CA PRO A 86 -5.27 -9.21 22.17
C PRO A 86 -4.11 -9.70 21.30
N VAL A 87 -3.30 -10.62 21.84
CA VAL A 87 -2.10 -11.14 21.14
C VAL A 87 -2.45 -11.73 19.76
N SER A 88 -3.58 -12.42 19.64
CA SER A 88 -4.04 -12.98 18.37
C SER A 88 -4.34 -11.91 17.32
N LEU A 89 -5.00 -10.81 17.70
CA LEU A 89 -5.26 -9.68 16.79
C LEU A 89 -3.98 -8.91 16.48
N GLY A 90 -3.09 -8.73 17.46
CA GLY A 90 -1.77 -8.14 17.23
C GLY A 90 -0.92 -8.95 16.25
N ALA A 91 -0.89 -10.28 16.38
CA ALA A 91 -0.22 -11.18 15.45
C ALA A 91 -0.86 -11.14 14.06
N ALA A 92 -2.19 -11.13 13.98
CA ALA A 92 -2.91 -10.98 12.71
C ALA A 92 -2.59 -9.62 12.05
N HIS A 93 -2.50 -8.54 12.82
CA HIS A 93 -2.12 -7.23 12.33
C HIS A 93 -0.67 -7.23 11.79
N GLN A 94 0.28 -7.87 12.48
CA GLN A 94 1.65 -8.02 11.97
C GLN A 94 1.70 -8.82 10.66
N ALA A 95 0.96 -9.94 10.57
CA ALA A 95 0.86 -10.74 9.35
C ALA A 95 0.21 -9.95 8.19
N GLY A 96 -0.80 -9.13 8.50
CA GLY A 96 -1.43 -8.22 7.54
C GLY A 96 -0.47 -7.15 7.02
N SER A 97 0.39 -6.57 7.87
CA SER A 97 1.47 -5.67 7.45
C SER A 97 2.42 -6.33 6.46
N LEU A 98 2.82 -7.58 6.74
CA LEU A 98 3.71 -8.34 5.84
C LEU A 98 3.04 -8.63 4.49
N THR A 99 1.73 -8.91 4.51
CA THR A 99 0.94 -9.11 3.29
C THR A 99 0.86 -7.83 2.47
N LEU A 100 0.55 -6.69 3.11
CA LEU A 100 0.53 -5.38 2.46
C LEU A 100 1.90 -5.03 1.84
N PHE A 101 2.98 -5.28 2.57
CA PHE A 101 4.34 -5.08 2.09
C PHE A 101 4.65 -5.97 0.88
N SER A 102 4.31 -7.26 0.95
CA SER A 102 4.54 -8.22 -0.14
C SER A 102 3.78 -7.85 -1.40
N VAL A 103 2.50 -7.46 -1.28
CA VAL A 103 1.69 -6.98 -2.41
C VAL A 103 2.32 -5.72 -3.04
N SER A 104 2.84 -4.82 -2.22
CA SER A 104 3.54 -3.61 -2.68
C SER A 104 4.80 -3.96 -3.49
N LEU A 105 5.61 -4.91 -3.01
CA LEU A 105 6.79 -5.39 -3.73
C LEU A 105 6.44 -6.04 -5.07
N VAL A 106 5.39 -6.86 -5.11
CA VAL A 106 4.91 -7.48 -6.35
C VAL A 106 4.49 -6.40 -7.35
N LEU A 107 3.73 -5.39 -6.90
CA LEU A 107 3.32 -4.28 -7.77
C LEU A 107 4.54 -3.54 -8.36
N VAL A 108 5.52 -3.20 -7.52
CA VAL A 108 6.75 -2.53 -7.95
C VAL A 108 7.52 -3.39 -8.96
N ARG A 109 7.64 -4.70 -8.73
CA ARG A 109 8.30 -5.63 -9.65
C ARG A 109 7.60 -5.67 -11.00
N LEU A 110 6.28 -5.80 -11.01
CA LEU A 110 5.45 -5.83 -12.22
C LEU A 110 5.62 -4.55 -13.03
N LEU A 111 5.51 -3.38 -12.39
CA LEU A 111 5.67 -2.08 -13.05
C LEU A 111 7.09 -1.87 -13.58
N ARG A 112 8.13 -2.25 -12.83
CA ARG A 112 9.52 -2.17 -13.31
C ARG A 112 9.75 -3.04 -14.54
N THR A 113 9.22 -4.26 -14.56
CA THR A 113 9.33 -5.14 -15.73
C THR A 113 8.59 -4.55 -16.94
N ALA A 114 7.42 -3.95 -16.74
CA ALA A 114 6.68 -3.28 -17.81
C ALA A 114 7.47 -2.11 -18.42
N VAL A 115 8.02 -1.23 -17.57
CA VAL A 115 8.85 -0.09 -18.02
C VAL A 115 10.09 -0.57 -18.78
N ARG A 116 10.81 -1.59 -18.27
CA ARG A 116 11.97 -2.15 -18.96
C ARG A 116 11.63 -2.72 -20.33
N ARG A 117 10.49 -3.40 -20.47
CA ARG A 117 10.04 -3.94 -21.76
C ARG A 117 9.70 -2.84 -22.76
N LEU A 118 9.20 -1.70 -22.30
CA LEU A 118 8.96 -0.53 -23.15
C LEU A 118 10.26 0.12 -23.59
N ALA A 119 11.27 0.19 -22.73
CA ALA A 119 12.57 0.80 -23.06
C ALA A 119 13.44 -0.04 -24.03
N MET A 120 13.15 -1.34 -24.19
CA MET A 120 13.85 -2.22 -25.14
C MET A 120 13.16 -2.33 -26.51
N ARG A 121 12.03 -1.63 -26.69
CA ARG A 121 11.33 -1.52 -27.97
C ARG A 121 11.64 -0.18 -28.61
#